data_AF-A0A1Q5CWL5-F1
#
_entry.id   AF-A0A1Q5CWL5-F1
#
_cell.length_a   1.000
_cell.length_b   1.000
_cell.length_c   1.000
_cell.angle_alpha   90.00
_cell.angle_beta   90.00
_cell.angle_gamma   90.00
#
_symmetry.space_group_name_H-M   'P 1'
#
loop_
_entity.id
_entity.type
_entity.pdbx_description
1 polymer ?
#
loop_
_entity_poly.entity_id
_entity_poly.type
_entity_poly.pdbx_seq_one_letter_code
_entity_poly.pdbx_strand_id
1 'polypeptide(L)'
;MNTAGTIDRPLTHDPKKQAPMKPSTHDIAGTAPEDFTTSDAKDSRQNRTREMQLIPEALARAHMHDRLHEAEQERRALRLATARRMQRRAERASLRARRALAMAVMQ
;
A
#
# COMPACT_ATOMS: atom_id res chain seq x y z
N MET A 1 -0.69 27.14 53.36
CA MET A 1 -0.95 26.38 52.12
C MET A 1 0.00 26.90 51.06
N ASN A 2 0.98 26.11 50.65
CA ASN A 2 2.05 26.56 49.75
C ASN A 2 1.84 25.91 48.37
N THR A 3 1.13 26.57 47.46
CA THR A 3 0.90 26.08 46.10
C THR A 3 2.01 26.58 45.19
N ALA A 4 2.90 25.67 44.77
CA ALA A 4 4.02 26.00 43.88
C ALA A 4 3.59 25.87 42.41
N GLY A 5 3.76 26.96 41.64
CA GLY A 5 3.57 27.04 40.19
C GLY A 5 2.18 27.53 39.77
N THR A 6 2.12 28.60 38.97
CA THR A 6 0.88 29.10 38.33
C THR A 6 0.97 28.84 36.82
N ILE A 7 -0.16 28.77 36.12
CA ILE A 7 -0.23 28.56 34.66
C ILE A 7 0.66 29.56 33.89
N ASP A 8 0.72 30.81 34.34
CA ASP A 8 1.56 31.85 33.71
C ASP A 8 3.04 31.83 34.16
N ARG A 9 3.40 30.98 35.13
CA ARG A 9 4.78 30.80 35.62
C ARG A 9 5.00 29.34 36.05
N PRO A 10 5.23 28.43 35.09
CA PRO A 10 5.50 27.04 35.40
C PRO A 10 6.80 26.94 36.19
N LEU A 11 6.78 26.15 37.26
CA LEU A 11 7.99 25.81 38.01
C LEU A 11 8.87 24.93 37.12
N THR A 12 10.07 25.39 36.76
CA THR A 12 11.02 24.61 35.98
C THR A 12 11.44 23.38 36.76
N HIS A 13 10.92 22.21 36.38
CA HIS A 13 11.44 20.94 36.85
C HIS A 13 12.57 20.50 35.94
N ASP A 14 13.80 20.80 36.35
CA ASP A 14 14.99 20.29 35.67
C ASP A 14 14.99 18.74 35.70
N PRO A 15 15.43 18.08 34.62
CA PRO A 15 15.47 16.62 34.55
C PRO A 15 16.38 16.07 35.65
N LYS A 16 15.79 15.44 36.66
CA LYS A 16 16.55 14.70 37.68
C LYS A 16 17.19 13.49 37.00
N LYS A 17 18.49 13.29 37.22
CA LYS A 17 19.22 12.10 36.77
C LYS A 17 18.50 10.85 37.28
N GLN A 18 17.77 10.16 36.41
CA GLN A 18 17.16 8.87 36.71
C GLN A 18 18.31 7.86 36.91
N ALA A 19 18.23 7.06 37.98
CA ALA A 19 19.18 5.97 38.18
C ALA A 19 19.12 5.00 36.98
N PRO A 20 20.22 4.31 36.62
CA PRO A 20 20.23 3.39 35.49
C PRO A 20 19.12 2.35 35.63
N MET A 21 18.10 2.48 34.80
CA MET A 21 17.00 1.52 34.74
C MET A 21 17.53 0.24 34.09
N LYS A 22 17.41 -0.89 34.79
CA LYS A 22 17.67 -2.19 34.17
C LYS A 22 16.61 -2.40 33.08
N PRO A 23 16.97 -2.69 31.81
CA PRO A 23 15.98 -3.07 30.82
C PRO A 23 15.33 -4.36 31.32
N SER A 24 14.03 -4.32 31.58
CA SER A 24 13.25 -5.49 31.92
C SER A 24 13.09 -6.33 30.67
N THR A 25 14.02 -7.24 30.43
CA THR A 25 13.88 -8.33 29.45
C THR A 25 12.93 -9.36 30.08
N HIS A 26 11.63 -9.07 30.11
CA HIS A 26 10.64 -10.12 30.29
C HIS A 26 10.42 -10.75 28.92
N ASP A 27 11.04 -11.91 28.76
CA ASP A 27 11.04 -12.70 27.55
C ASP A 27 9.62 -13.00 27.07
N ILE A 28 9.46 -12.81 25.76
CA ILE A 28 8.35 -13.24 24.94
C ILE A 28 8.42 -14.76 24.86
N ALA A 29 7.99 -15.45 25.92
CA ALA A 29 7.92 -16.90 25.95
C ALA A 29 6.67 -17.33 26.72
N GLY A 30 5.55 -17.45 26.00
CA GLY A 30 4.44 -18.30 26.44
C GLY A 30 3.18 -17.62 26.95
N THR A 31 2.90 -16.36 26.60
CA THR A 31 1.59 -15.78 26.92
C THR A 31 0.63 -16.01 25.75
N ALA A 32 -0.41 -16.81 26.00
CA ALA A 32 -1.68 -16.78 25.26
C ALA A 32 -2.10 -15.31 25.02
N PRO A 33 -2.91 -14.97 24.00
CA PRO A 33 -3.29 -13.58 23.77
C PRO A 33 -4.02 -13.08 25.02
N GLU A 34 -3.29 -12.37 25.89
CA GLU A 34 -3.89 -11.61 26.97
C GLU A 34 -4.89 -10.70 26.30
N ASP A 35 -6.13 -10.78 26.75
CA ASP A 35 -7.21 -9.91 26.35
C ASP A 35 -6.70 -8.47 26.47
N PHE A 36 -6.23 -7.94 25.34
CA PHE A 36 -5.61 -6.63 25.24
C PHE A 36 -6.70 -5.66 25.66
N THR A 37 -6.66 -5.25 26.93
CA THR A 37 -7.75 -4.47 27.50
C THR A 37 -7.86 -3.24 26.62
N THR A 38 -9.00 -3.12 25.94
CA THR A 38 -9.25 -2.09 24.92
C THR A 38 -9.14 -0.67 25.54
N SER A 39 -9.02 -0.59 26.86
CA SER A 39 -8.75 0.62 27.65
C SER A 39 -7.41 1.29 27.31
N ASP A 40 -6.29 0.57 27.25
CA ASP A 40 -4.97 1.17 26.90
C ASP A 40 -4.92 1.61 25.43
N ALA A 41 -5.62 0.85 24.57
CA ALA A 41 -5.85 1.24 23.18
C ALA A 41 -6.72 2.51 23.05
N LYS A 42 -7.51 2.89 24.07
CA LYS A 42 -8.29 4.14 24.07
C LYS A 42 -7.48 5.34 24.55
N ASP A 43 -6.56 5.17 25.50
CA ASP A 43 -5.68 6.28 25.93
C ASP A 43 -4.68 6.68 24.84
N SER A 44 -4.14 5.72 24.08
CA SER A 44 -3.33 6.01 22.88
C SER A 44 -4.11 6.67 21.73
N ARG A 45 -5.46 6.62 21.75
CA ARG A 45 -6.34 7.30 20.77
C ARG A 45 -6.62 8.76 21.14
N GLN A 46 -6.37 9.21 22.38
CA GLN A 46 -6.66 10.60 22.78
C GLN A 46 -5.90 11.64 21.94
N ASN A 47 -4.72 11.29 21.42
CA ASN A 47 -3.89 12.16 20.56
C ASN A 47 -3.91 11.79 19.06
N ARG A 48 -4.72 10.82 18.63
CA ARG A 48 -4.81 10.40 17.22
C ARG A 48 -6.21 10.66 16.67
N THR A 49 -6.32 11.52 15.66
CA THR A 49 -7.57 11.67 14.90
C THR A 49 -7.85 10.41 14.07
N ARG A 50 -9.11 10.18 13.73
CA ARG A 50 -9.52 9.07 12.85
C ARG A 50 -8.76 9.10 11.51
N GLU A 51 -8.53 10.30 10.97
CA GLU A 51 -7.72 10.51 9.77
C GLU A 51 -6.32 9.92 9.93
N MET A 52 -5.64 10.20 11.04
CA MET A 52 -4.30 9.66 11.30
C MET A 52 -4.25 8.14 11.36
N GLN A 53 -5.32 7.50 11.85
CA GLN A 53 -5.43 6.04 11.89
C GLN A 53 -5.66 5.44 10.51
N LEU A 54 -6.30 6.19 9.61
CA LEU A 54 -6.64 5.77 8.25
C LEU A 54 -5.50 6.04 7.24
N ILE A 55 -4.45 6.79 7.60
CA ILE A 55 -3.31 7.05 6.71
C ILE A 55 -2.73 5.76 6.10
N PRO A 56 -2.47 4.67 6.85
CA PRO A 56 -1.94 3.44 6.28
C PRO A 56 -2.92 2.77 5.30
N GLU A 57 -4.22 2.83 5.59
CA GLU A 57 -5.25 2.30 4.70
C GLU A 57 -5.39 3.12 3.42
N ALA A 58 -5.30 4.44 3.53
CA ALA A 58 -5.34 5.35 2.40
C ALA A 58 -4.13 5.12 1.48
N LEU A 59 -2.95 4.94 2.06
CA LEU A 59 -1.73 4.60 1.33
C LEU A 59 -1.85 3.23 0.66
N ALA A 60 -2.35 2.21 1.38
CA ALA A 60 -2.56 0.88 0.82
C ALA A 60 -3.59 0.91 -0.34
N ARG A 61 -4.67 1.68 -0.19
CA ARG A 61 -5.67 1.89 -1.25
C ARG A 61 -5.07 2.58 -2.48
N ALA A 62 -4.26 3.62 -2.29
CA ALA A 62 -3.56 4.30 -3.39
C ALA A 62 -2.62 3.34 -4.12
N HIS A 63 -1.77 2.60 -3.39
CA HIS A 63 -0.88 1.61 -3.98
C HIS A 63 -1.63 0.52 -4.76
N MET A 64 -2.74 0.01 -4.22
CA MET A 64 -3.57 -0.97 -4.94
C MET A 64 -4.21 -0.38 -6.19
N HIS A 65 -4.62 0.88 -6.15
CA HIS A 65 -5.15 1.58 -7.32
C HIS A 65 -4.11 1.68 -8.43
N ASP A 66 -2.88 2.08 -8.09
CA ASP A 66 -1.77 2.16 -9.04
C ASP A 66 -1.44 0.80 -9.66
N ARG A 67 -1.42 -0.26 -8.85
CA ARG A 67 -1.21 -1.64 -9.33
C ARG A 67 -2.31 -2.11 -10.28
N LEU A 68 -3.56 -1.75 -10.01
CA LEU A 68 -4.67 -2.08 -10.92
C LEU A 68 -4.54 -1.33 -12.25
N HIS A 69 -4.18 -0.05 -12.21
CA HIS A 69 -3.95 0.74 -13.43
C HIS A 69 -2.82 0.18 -14.27
N GLU A 70 -1.69 -0.18 -13.65
CA GLU A 70 -0.56 -0.81 -14.34
C GLU A 70 -0.99 -2.11 -15.04
N ALA A 71 -1.67 -3.00 -14.32
CA ALA A 71 -2.19 -4.25 -14.87
C ALA A 71 -3.20 -4.03 -16.02
N GLU A 72 -4.04 -2.99 -15.96
CA GLU A 72 -4.94 -2.65 -17.05
C GLU A 72 -4.19 -2.17 -18.29
N GLN A 73 -3.15 -1.34 -18.12
CA GLN A 73 -2.34 -0.85 -19.24
C GLN A 73 -1.63 -2.01 -19.95
N GLU A 74 -1.06 -2.95 -19.20
CA GLU A 74 -0.43 -4.15 -19.75
C GLU A 74 -1.44 -5.00 -20.54
N ARG A 75 -2.63 -5.24 -19.98
CA ARG A 75 -3.70 -5.98 -20.67
C ARG A 75 -4.08 -5.31 -21.99
N ARG A 76 -4.20 -3.98 -22.01
CA ARG A 76 -4.50 -3.21 -23.23
C ARG A 76 -3.38 -3.34 -24.25
N ALA A 77 -2.12 -3.22 -23.83
CA ALA A 77 -0.96 -3.38 -24.70
C ALA A 77 -0.91 -4.79 -25.34
N LEU A 78 -1.14 -5.84 -24.55
CA LEU A 78 -1.18 -7.23 -25.04
C LEU A 78 -2.31 -7.45 -26.04
N ARG A 79 -3.51 -6.90 -25.78
CA ARG A 79 -4.64 -6.95 -26.73
C ARG A 79 -4.31 -6.26 -28.05
N LEU A 80 -3.68 -5.10 -28.02
CA LEU A 80 -3.27 -4.39 -29.24
C LEU A 80 -2.18 -5.15 -30.01
N ALA A 81 -1.19 -5.71 -29.31
CA ALA A 81 -0.12 -6.49 -29.92
C ALA A 81 -0.66 -7.76 -30.61
N THR A 82 -1.58 -8.47 -29.94
CA THR A 82 -2.23 -9.66 -30.51
C THR A 82 -3.12 -9.33 -31.70
N ALA A 83 -3.90 -8.25 -31.63
CA ALA A 83 -4.70 -7.77 -32.76
C ALA A 83 -3.84 -7.45 -33.98
N ARG A 84 -2.74 -6.69 -33.81
CA ARG A 84 -1.80 -6.36 -34.89
C ARG A 84 -1.14 -7.61 -35.48
N ARG A 85 -0.81 -8.59 -34.65
CA ARG A 85 -0.26 -9.88 -35.12
C ARG A 85 -1.28 -10.62 -36.00
N MET A 86 -2.55 -10.63 -35.61
CA MET A 86 -3.62 -11.27 -36.39
C MET A 86 -3.89 -10.53 -37.69
N GLN A 87 -3.87 -9.19 -37.68
CA GLN A 87 -4.00 -8.38 -38.89
C GLN A 87 -2.91 -8.73 -39.91
N ARG A 88 -1.64 -8.74 -39.51
CA ARG A 88 -0.53 -9.12 -40.42
C ARG A 88 -0.66 -10.53 -40.96
N ARG A 89 -1.19 -11.48 -40.16
CA ARG A 89 -1.47 -12.85 -40.60
C ARG A 89 -2.57 -12.87 -41.66
N ALA A 90 -3.65 -12.13 -41.46
CA ALA A 90 -4.75 -12.01 -42.41
C ALA A 90 -4.29 -11.36 -43.73
N GLU A 91 -3.48 -10.31 -43.67
CA GLU A 91 -2.88 -9.66 -44.85
C GLU A 91 -2.00 -10.62 -45.65
N ARG A 92 -1.15 -11.40 -44.97
CA ARG A 92 -0.32 -12.41 -45.64
C ARG A 92 -1.16 -13.52 -46.26
N ALA A 93 -2.20 -13.98 -45.56
CA ALA A 93 -3.11 -15.01 -46.07
C ALA A 93 -3.86 -14.51 -47.30
N SER A 94 -4.37 -13.26 -47.27
CA SER A 94 -5.08 -12.67 -48.40
C SER A 94 -4.18 -12.47 -49.62
N LEU A 95 -2.93 -12.02 -49.43
CA LEU A 95 -1.97 -11.90 -50.52
C LEU A 95 -1.61 -13.26 -51.14
N ARG A 96 -1.43 -14.30 -50.31
CA ARG A 96 -1.23 -15.67 -50.79
C ARG A 96 -2.42 -16.19 -51.59
N ALA A 97 -3.64 -15.96 -51.11
CA ALA A 97 -4.86 -16.36 -51.82
C ALA A 97 -4.98 -15.64 -53.17
N ARG A 98 -4.75 -14.32 -53.21
CA ARG A 98 -4.75 -13.53 -54.45
C ARG A 98 -3.69 -14.05 -55.44
N ARG A 99 -2.49 -14.36 -54.96
CA ARG A 99 -1.43 -14.93 -55.80
C ARG A 99 -1.81 -16.31 -56.34
N ALA A 100 -2.39 -17.18 -55.52
CA ALA A 100 -2.84 -18.50 -55.95
C ALA A 100 -3.93 -18.39 -57.03
N LEU A 101 -4.90 -17.49 -56.87
CA LEU A 101 -5.92 -17.21 -57.87
C LEU A 101 -5.32 -16.68 -59.17
N ALA A 102 -4.40 -15.71 -59.11
CA ALA A 102 -3.73 -15.19 -60.31
C ALA A 102 -2.94 -16.27 -61.06
N MET A 103 -2.25 -17.15 -60.34
CA MET A 103 -1.55 -18.29 -60.94
C MET A 103 -2.53 -19.29 -61.57
N ALA A 104 -3.68 -19.54 -60.94
CA ALA A 104 -4.70 -20.45 -61.47
C ALA A 104 -5.39 -19.90 -62.74
N VAL A 105 -5.47 -18.58 -62.90
CA VAL A 105 -6.04 -17.94 -64.09
C VAL A 105 -5.05 -17.87 -65.26
N MET A 106 -3.74 -17.90 -64.99
CA MET A 106 -2.69 -17.87 -66.03
C MET A 106 -2.32 -19.25 -66.60
N GLN A 107 -2.93 -20.33 -66.12
CA GLN A 107 -2.81 -21.68 -66.69
C GLN A 107 -3.89 -21.92 -67.74
#